data_AF-A0A915Z5E2-F1
#
_entry.id   AF-A0A915Z5E2-F1
#
_cell.length_a   1.000
_cell.length_b   1.000
_cell.length_c   1.000
_cell.angle_alpha   90.00
_cell.angle_beta   90.00
_cell.angle_gamma   90.00
#
_symmetry.space_group_name_H-M   'P 1'
#
loop_
_entity.id
_entity.type
_entity.pdbx_description
1 polymer ?
#
loop_
_entity_poly.entity_id
_entity_poly.type
_entity_poly.pdbx_seq_one_letter_code
_entity_poly.pdbx_strand_id
1 'polypeptide(L)'
;MSTQIQLSDTKPTYQEVEQALINVIKAGIYYRRPKEGKFMQSYKERIKKLRQAEDPQEYVLKLAMTIFPNEAKYHKVKDDYKEYYGRDPKILNAIMELYKLYYKLAKDYFITDKQVDEETEDFLSSL
;
A
#
# COMPACT_ATOMS: atom_id res chain seq x y z
N MET A 1 6.88 -35.27 -9.04
CA MET A 1 7.28 -34.00 -9.69
C MET A 1 6.83 -32.87 -8.79
N SER A 2 7.75 -32.33 -7.99
CA SER A 2 7.46 -31.27 -7.03
C SER A 2 7.73 -29.94 -7.73
N THR A 3 6.66 -29.23 -8.09
CA THR A 3 6.78 -27.86 -8.59
C THR A 3 7.22 -26.99 -7.42
N GLN A 4 8.53 -26.77 -7.30
CA GLN A 4 9.06 -25.71 -6.47
C GLN A 4 8.49 -24.40 -7.04
N ILE A 5 7.67 -23.73 -6.23
CA ILE A 5 7.23 -22.37 -6.51
C ILE A 5 8.50 -21.52 -6.47
N GLN A 6 9.07 -21.25 -7.65
CA GLN A 6 9.96 -20.11 -7.81
C GLN A 6 9.10 -18.89 -7.46
N LEU A 7 9.25 -18.40 -6.23
CA LEU A 7 8.87 -17.04 -5.86
C LEU A 7 9.73 -16.15 -6.75
N SER A 8 9.23 -15.81 -7.93
CA SER A 8 9.90 -14.86 -8.79
C SER A 8 10.06 -13.57 -8.01
N ASP A 9 11.30 -13.07 -7.92
CA ASP A 9 11.67 -11.73 -7.42
C ASP A 9 11.12 -10.60 -8.31
N THR A 10 10.02 -10.87 -9.03
CA THR A 10 9.31 -9.89 -9.83
C THR A 10 8.58 -8.92 -8.92
N LYS A 11 8.88 -7.63 -9.12
CA LYS A 11 8.15 -6.52 -8.49
C LYS A 11 6.66 -6.59 -8.88
N PRO A 12 5.74 -6.32 -7.94
CA PRO A 12 4.32 -6.28 -8.24
C PRO A 12 3.97 -5.31 -9.38
N THR A 13 2.98 -5.66 -10.19
CA THR A 13 2.48 -4.77 -11.25
C THR A 13 1.39 -3.84 -10.73
N TYR A 14 1.18 -2.72 -11.43
CA TYR A 14 0.09 -1.80 -11.09
C TYR A 14 -1.29 -2.47 -11.18
N GLN A 15 -1.48 -3.44 -12.09
CA GLN A 15 -2.74 -4.19 -12.19
C GLN A 15 -2.99 -5.07 -10.96
N GLU A 16 -1.95 -5.72 -10.41
CA GLU A 16 -2.07 -6.49 -9.18
C GLU A 16 -2.46 -5.60 -8.00
N VAL A 17 -1.84 -4.41 -7.91
CA VAL A 17 -2.18 -3.40 -6.90
C VAL A 17 -3.61 -2.87 -7.08
N GLU A 18 -4.03 -2.56 -8.31
CA GLU A 18 -5.40 -2.13 -8.61
C GLU A 18 -6.41 -3.20 -8.19
N GLN A 19 -6.15 -4.46 -8.53
CA GLN A 19 -7.03 -5.56 -8.17
C GLN A 19 -7.12 -5.75 -6.66
N ALA A 20 -6.01 -5.58 -5.93
CA ALA A 20 -5.99 -5.60 -4.47
C ALA A 20 -6.81 -4.43 -3.87
N LEU A 21 -6.69 -3.22 -4.40
CA LEU A 21 -7.52 -2.07 -4.00
C LEU A 21 -9.02 -2.35 -4.21
N ILE A 22 -9.39 -2.92 -5.36
CA ILE A 22 -10.76 -3.33 -5.66
C ILE A 22 -11.24 -4.39 -4.65
N ASN A 23 -10.39 -5.34 -4.27
CA ASN A 23 -10.73 -6.37 -3.29
C ASN A 23 -10.99 -5.79 -1.89
N VAL A 24 -10.27 -4.74 -1.49
CA VAL A 24 -10.57 -4.01 -0.25
C VAL A 24 -11.95 -3.36 -0.29
N ILE A 25 -12.32 -2.73 -1.42
CA ILE A 25 -13.68 -2.17 -1.61
C ILE A 25 -14.74 -3.27 -1.57
N LYS A 26 -14.51 -4.41 -2.24
CA LYS A 26 -15.42 -5.57 -2.21
C LYS A 26 -15.62 -6.08 -0.78
N ALA A 27 -14.55 -6.16 0.02
CA ALA A 27 -14.64 -6.53 1.43
C ALA A 27 -15.45 -5.50 2.25
N GLY A 28 -15.25 -4.19 1.99
CA GLY A 28 -16.07 -3.14 2.59
C GLY A 28 -17.56 -3.28 2.28
N ILE A 29 -17.91 -3.57 1.02
CA ILE A 29 -19.29 -3.83 0.60
C ILE A 29 -19.86 -5.07 1.30
N TYR A 30 -19.07 -6.14 1.42
CA TYR A 30 -19.49 -7.37 2.10
C TYR A 30 -19.92 -7.10 3.55
N TYR A 31 -19.19 -6.26 4.29
CA TYR A 31 -19.54 -5.84 5.65
C TYR A 31 -20.46 -4.61 5.71
N ARG A 32 -21.10 -4.23 4.59
CA ARG A 32 -22.03 -3.09 4.50
C ARG A 32 -21.43 -1.76 5.00
N ARG A 33 -20.13 -1.55 4.77
CA ARG A 33 -19.50 -0.25 5.09
C ARG A 33 -20.19 0.87 4.29
N PRO A 34 -20.47 2.04 4.90
CA PRO A 34 -21.12 3.14 4.21
C PRO A 34 -20.33 3.58 2.98
N LYS A 35 -20.98 3.69 1.81
CA LYS A 35 -20.32 4.07 0.55
C LYS A 35 -19.69 5.46 0.62
N GLU A 36 -20.35 6.42 1.27
CA GLU A 36 -19.82 7.77 1.52
C GLU A 36 -18.88 7.83 2.74
N GLY A 37 -18.65 6.70 3.41
CA GLY A 37 -17.73 6.62 4.53
C GLY A 37 -16.27 6.75 4.10
N LYS A 38 -15.44 7.31 4.99
CA LYS A 38 -13.99 7.55 4.76
C LYS A 38 -13.25 6.32 4.25
N PHE A 39 -13.56 5.12 4.79
CA PHE A 39 -12.99 3.86 4.32
C PHE A 39 -13.21 3.67 2.82
N MET A 40 -14.47 3.64 2.37
CA MET A 40 -14.85 3.37 0.98
C MET A 40 -14.32 4.44 0.03
N GLN A 41 -14.48 5.72 0.39
CA GLN A 41 -14.04 6.84 -0.45
C GLN A 41 -12.51 6.89 -0.58
N SER A 42 -11.76 6.57 0.48
CA SER A 42 -10.29 6.57 0.42
C SER A 42 -9.72 5.55 -0.57
N TYR A 43 -10.26 4.33 -0.61
CA TYR A 43 -9.82 3.31 -1.57
C TYR A 43 -10.32 3.59 -2.98
N LYS A 44 -11.55 4.12 -3.13
CA LYS A 44 -12.09 4.57 -4.43
C LYS A 44 -11.21 5.65 -5.06
N GLU A 45 -10.79 6.64 -4.27
CA GLU A 45 -9.94 7.73 -4.76
C GLU A 45 -8.56 7.23 -5.18
N ARG A 46 -7.97 6.26 -4.46
CA ARG A 46 -6.71 5.64 -4.86
C ARG A 46 -6.80 4.95 -6.23
N ILE A 47 -7.88 4.22 -6.49
CA ILE A 47 -8.14 3.58 -7.79
C ILE A 47 -8.33 4.63 -8.88
N LYS A 48 -9.11 5.68 -8.60
CA LYS A 48 -9.35 6.77 -9.54
C LYS A 48 -8.03 7.42 -9.96
N LYS A 49 -7.19 7.82 -8.99
CA LYS A 49 -5.87 8.41 -9.25
C LYS A 49 -4.96 7.46 -10.01
N LEU A 50 -4.95 6.17 -9.67
CA LEU A 50 -4.18 5.15 -10.38
C LEU A 50 -4.55 5.08 -11.86
N ARG A 51 -5.86 5.04 -12.18
CA ARG A 51 -6.34 4.98 -13.57
C ARG A 51 -6.12 6.26 -14.37
N GLN A 52 -5.91 7.37 -13.68
CA GLN A 52 -5.67 8.69 -14.28
C GLN A 52 -4.18 9.03 -14.36
N ALA A 53 -3.31 8.21 -13.76
CA ALA A 53 -1.87 8.43 -13.80
C ALA A 53 -1.34 8.24 -15.23
N GLU A 54 -0.45 9.13 -15.65
CA GLU A 54 0.28 9.01 -16.92
C GLU A 54 1.13 7.73 -16.94
N ASP A 55 1.83 7.46 -15.83
CA ASP A 55 2.49 6.19 -15.56
C ASP A 55 1.87 5.54 -14.30
N PRO A 56 0.96 4.56 -14.47
CA PRO A 56 0.36 3.81 -13.36
C PRO A 56 1.39 3.06 -12.51
N GLN A 57 2.47 2.56 -13.10
CA GLN A 57 3.48 1.79 -12.37
C GLN A 57 4.33 2.71 -11.49
N GLU A 58 4.75 3.86 -12.01
CA GLU A 58 5.45 4.87 -11.22
C GLU A 58 4.55 5.42 -10.10
N TYR A 59 3.28 5.66 -10.39
CA TYR A 59 2.31 6.11 -9.39
C TYR A 59 2.17 5.12 -8.22
N VAL A 60 2.00 3.82 -8.48
CA VAL A 60 1.90 2.84 -7.39
C VAL A 60 3.19 2.71 -6.61
N LEU A 61 4.35 2.85 -7.26
CA LEU A 61 5.65 2.84 -6.59
C LEU A 61 5.78 4.03 -5.63
N LYS A 62 5.53 5.26 -6.10
CA LYS A 62 5.55 6.47 -5.25
C LYS A 62 4.58 6.35 -4.08
N LEU A 63 3.35 5.88 -4.34
CA LEU A 63 2.36 5.66 -3.29
C LEU A 63 2.84 4.61 -2.27
N ALA A 64 3.48 3.53 -2.73
CA ALA A 64 4.03 2.50 -1.86
C ALA A 64 5.14 3.06 -0.95
N MET A 65 6.06 3.86 -1.50
CA MET A 65 7.13 4.53 -0.75
C MET A 65 6.57 5.49 0.30
N THR A 66 5.53 6.27 -0.03
CA THR A 66 4.87 7.16 0.94
C THR A 66 4.19 6.38 2.08
N ILE A 67 3.55 5.24 1.78
CA ILE A 67 2.86 4.44 2.80
C ILE A 67 3.86 3.69 3.69
N PHE A 68 4.92 3.15 3.09
CA PHE A 68 5.95 2.35 3.74
C PHE A 68 7.35 2.91 3.42
N PRO A 69 7.76 4.02 4.07
CA PRO A 69 9.09 4.59 3.88
C PRO A 69 10.20 3.76 4.51
N ASN A 70 9.87 2.85 5.44
CA ASN A 70 10.80 1.94 6.08
C ASN A 70 10.09 0.66 6.58
N GLU A 71 10.89 -0.34 6.96
CA GLU A 71 10.40 -1.63 7.43
C GLU A 71 9.62 -1.54 8.75
N ALA A 72 10.08 -0.71 9.70
CA ALA A 72 9.41 -0.52 10.98
C ALA A 72 7.96 -0.02 10.80
N LYS A 73 7.73 0.90 9.85
CA LYS A 73 6.40 1.39 9.52
C LYS A 73 5.50 0.29 8.97
N TYR A 74 6.04 -0.59 8.13
CA TYR A 74 5.29 -1.74 7.60
C TYR A 74 4.81 -2.68 8.72
N HIS A 75 5.70 -3.05 9.66
CA HIS A 75 5.32 -3.90 10.78
C HIS A 75 4.29 -3.25 11.71
N LYS A 76 4.51 -1.98 12.08
CA LYS A 76 3.58 -1.23 12.94
C LYS A 76 2.17 -1.19 12.34
N VAL A 77 2.07 -0.83 11.05
CA VAL A 77 0.78 -0.74 10.35
C VAL A 77 0.06 -2.09 10.31
N LYS A 78 0.77 -3.22 10.19
CA LYS A 78 0.14 -4.55 10.24
C LYS A 78 -0.51 -4.81 11.59
N ASP A 79 0.15 -4.45 12.68
CA ASP A 79 -0.36 -4.70 14.02
C ASP A 79 -1.52 -3.75 14.35
N ASP A 80 -1.41 -2.47 14.00
CA ASP A 80 -2.50 -1.48 14.12
C ASP A 80 -3.78 -1.96 13.38
N TYR A 81 -3.64 -2.50 12.16
CA TYR A 81 -4.78 -2.97 11.37
C TYR A 81 -5.35 -4.30 11.86
N LYS A 82 -4.52 -5.20 12.41
CA LYS A 82 -5.02 -6.42 13.07
C LYS A 82 -5.86 -6.06 14.29
N GLU A 83 -5.44 -5.07 15.07
CA GLU A 83 -6.22 -4.59 16.22
C GLU A 83 -7.56 -4.00 15.75
N TYR A 84 -7.53 -3.11 14.74
CA TYR A 84 -8.73 -2.40 14.30
C TYR A 84 -9.73 -3.27 13.53
N TYR A 85 -9.26 -4.14 12.64
CA TYR A 85 -10.09 -4.98 11.77
C TYR A 85 -10.09 -6.46 12.13
N GLY A 86 -9.57 -6.85 13.30
CA GLY A 86 -9.49 -8.25 13.73
C GLY A 86 -10.84 -8.98 13.76
N ARG A 87 -11.94 -8.24 13.93
CA ARG A 87 -13.32 -8.78 13.88
C ARG A 87 -13.91 -8.84 12.47
N ASP A 88 -13.26 -8.21 11.49
CA ASP A 88 -13.66 -8.16 10.07
C ASP A 88 -12.62 -8.86 9.18
N PRO A 89 -12.47 -10.20 9.27
CA PRO A 89 -11.35 -10.92 8.66
C PRO A 89 -11.23 -10.72 7.15
N LYS A 90 -12.32 -10.51 6.41
CA LYS A 90 -12.19 -10.23 4.96
C LYS A 90 -11.62 -8.84 4.66
N ILE A 91 -11.94 -7.84 5.48
CA ILE A 91 -11.35 -6.49 5.34
C ILE A 91 -9.88 -6.58 5.72
N LEU A 92 -9.56 -7.18 6.86
CA LEU A 92 -8.18 -7.34 7.32
C LEU A 92 -7.34 -8.05 6.26
N ASN A 93 -7.77 -9.22 5.76
CA ASN A 93 -7.01 -9.98 4.76
C ASN A 93 -6.82 -9.20 3.46
N ALA A 94 -7.86 -8.52 2.96
CA ALA A 94 -7.74 -7.72 1.73
C ALA A 94 -6.73 -6.58 1.89
N ILE A 95 -6.70 -5.93 3.06
CA ILE A 95 -5.73 -4.86 3.34
C ILE A 95 -4.32 -5.42 3.50
N MET A 96 -4.16 -6.56 4.17
CA MET A 96 -2.85 -7.20 4.35
C MET A 96 -2.23 -7.63 3.01
N GLU A 97 -3.03 -8.17 2.09
CA GLU A 97 -2.56 -8.50 0.74
C GLU A 97 -2.15 -7.24 -0.04
N LEU A 98 -2.95 -6.17 0.01
CA LEU A 98 -2.58 -4.89 -0.59
C LEU A 98 -1.26 -4.35 -0.02
N TYR A 99 -1.10 -4.39 1.30
CA TYR A 99 0.09 -3.87 1.98
C TYR A 99 1.34 -4.71 1.72
N LYS A 100 1.18 -6.02 1.52
CA LYS A 100 2.27 -6.89 1.05
C LYS A 100 2.76 -6.48 -0.33
N LEU A 101 1.88 -6.11 -1.25
CA LEU A 101 2.27 -5.60 -2.57
C LEU A 101 3.02 -4.27 -2.46
N TYR A 102 2.49 -3.31 -1.68
CA TYR A 102 3.19 -2.04 -1.46
C TYR A 102 4.56 -2.22 -0.79
N TYR A 103 4.69 -3.06 0.23
CA TYR A 103 5.99 -3.34 0.85
C TYR A 103 6.98 -3.91 -0.15
N LYS A 104 6.57 -4.87 -0.99
CA LYS A 104 7.44 -5.43 -2.04
C LYS A 104 7.90 -4.37 -3.05
N LEU A 105 7.06 -3.37 -3.35
CA LEU A 105 7.43 -2.25 -4.21
C LEU A 105 8.40 -1.28 -3.52
N ALA A 106 8.15 -0.96 -2.25
CA ALA A 106 8.85 0.10 -1.52
C ALA A 106 10.17 -0.33 -0.88
N LYS A 107 10.35 -1.61 -0.54
CA LYS A 107 11.48 -2.09 0.27
C LYS A 107 12.87 -1.77 -0.30
N ASP A 108 13.00 -1.69 -1.62
CA ASP A 108 14.26 -1.37 -2.28
C ASP A 108 14.56 0.15 -2.28
N TYR A 109 13.60 0.97 -1.81
CA TYR A 109 13.63 2.43 -1.82
C TYR A 109 13.38 3.01 -0.42
N PHE A 110 13.61 2.22 0.63
CA PHE A 110 13.46 2.73 1.99
C PHE A 110 14.42 3.88 2.24
N ILE A 111 13.88 4.92 2.86
CA ILE A 111 14.63 6.14 3.14
C ILE A 111 15.75 5.83 4.12
N THR A 112 16.94 6.37 3.82
CA THR A 112 18.11 6.28 4.69
C THR A 112 18.21 7.50 5.57
N ASP A 113 18.89 7.39 6.72
CA ASP A 113 19.10 8.52 7.62
C ASP A 113 19.76 9.70 6.89
N LYS A 114 20.72 9.41 6.02
CA LYS A 114 21.35 10.42 5.17
C LYS A 114 20.35 11.18 4.29
N GLN A 115 19.40 10.48 3.66
CA GLN A 115 18.38 11.15 2.84
C GLN A 115 17.42 11.99 3.70
N VAL A 116 17.11 11.53 4.91
CA VAL A 116 16.31 12.33 5.86
C VAL A 116 17.05 13.61 6.24
N ASP A 117 18.34 13.51 6.53
CA ASP A 117 19.18 14.67 6.86
C ASP A 117 19.23 15.66 5.69
N GLU A 118 19.49 15.18 4.46
CA GLU A 118 19.51 15.98 3.25
C GLU A 118 18.16 16.67 2.96
N GLU A 119 17.03 15.95 3.02
CA GLU A 119 15.69 16.54 2.85
C GLU A 119 15.36 17.55 3.96
N THR A 120 15.85 17.32 5.19
CA THR A 120 15.64 18.23 6.32
C THR A 120 16.42 19.53 6.12
N GLU A 121 17.69 19.44 5.71
CA GLU A 121 18.52 20.62 5.40
C GLU A 121 17.93 21.42 4.24
N ASP A 122 17.53 20.76 3.15
CA ASP A 122 16.87 21.40 2.00
C ASP A 122 15.59 22.14 2.43
N PHE A 123 14.72 21.47 3.18
CA PHE A 123 13.49 22.07 3.69
C PHE A 123 13.76 23.30 4.58
N LEU A 124 14.74 23.22 5.48
CA LEU A 124 15.11 24.32 6.38
C LEU A 124 15.87 25.44 5.67
N SER A 125 16.54 25.16 4.54
CA SER A 125 17.26 26.18 3.75
C SER A 125 16.34 27.22 3.11
N SER A 126 15.03 26.93 3.07
CA SER A 126 13.98 27.82 2.57
C SER A 126 13.42 28.83 3.59
N LEU A 127 13.93 28.81 4.84
CA LEU A 127 13.61 29.76 5.92
C LEU A 127 14.40 31.08 5.79
#